data_AF-A0A382W8R4-F1
#
_entry.id   AF-A0A382W8R4-F1
#
_cell.length_a   1.000
_cell.length_b   1.000
_cell.length_c   1.000
_cell.angle_alpha   90.00
_cell.angle_beta   90.00
_cell.angle_gamma   90.00
#
_symmetry.space_group_name_H-M   'P 1'
#
loop_
_entity.id
_entity.type
_entity.pdbx_description
1 polymer ?
#
loop_
_entity_poly.entity_id
_entity_poly.type
_entity_poly.pdbx_seq_one_letter_code
_entity_poly.pdbx_strand_id
1 'polypeptide(L)'
;VDNLIPMGQTIAYLLEAFVLLYIAKLVYSKIFRKVDLKAELYARNNYALAVAVSGYFLGICLALGGALVGQSQGWQADLIDIGLYGFLAIVLMLIAGFLCEKILLHSFSNTKEIIEDQNL
;
A
#
# COMPACT_ATOMS: atom_id res chain seq x y z
N VAL A 1 13.39 -2.07 34.11
CA VAL A 1 12.82 -3.17 33.29
C VAL A 1 11.40 -2.82 32.81
N ASP A 2 10.82 -1.75 33.36
CA ASP A 2 9.41 -1.35 33.16
C ASP A 2 9.08 -0.77 31.78
N ASN A 3 10.10 -0.43 30.97
CA ASN A 3 9.90 0.05 29.59
C ASN A 3 9.96 -1.06 28.54
N LEU A 4 10.27 -2.31 28.91
CA LEU A 4 10.50 -3.37 27.92
C LEU A 4 9.20 -3.88 27.28
N ILE A 5 8.11 -3.92 28.06
CA ILE A 5 6.78 -4.34 27.61
C ILE A 5 6.18 -3.36 26.57
N PRO A 6 6.13 -2.03 26.81
CA PRO A 6 5.61 -1.10 25.80
C PRO A 6 6.50 -1.05 24.54
N MET A 7 7.82 -1.20 24.68
CA MET A 7 8.70 -1.31 23.51
C MET A 7 8.40 -2.56 22.66
N GLY A 8 8.11 -3.69 23.29
CA GLY A 8 7.71 -4.92 22.59
C GLY A 8 6.41 -4.77 21.80
N GLN A 9 5.44 -4.04 22.37
CA GLN A 9 4.16 -3.76 21.71
C GLN A 9 4.35 -2.87 20.48
N THR A 10 5.12 -1.79 20.59
CA THR A 10 5.41 -0.91 19.43
C THR A 10 6.13 -1.66 18.31
N ILE A 11 7.05 -2.57 18.64
CA ILE A 11 7.72 -3.41 17.65
C ILE A 11 6.71 -4.33 16.95
N ALA A 12 5.76 -4.91 17.70
CA ALA A 12 4.71 -5.74 17.12
C ALA A 12 3.84 -4.96 16.12
N TYR A 13 3.41 -3.75 16.48
CA TYR A 13 2.62 -2.88 15.59
C TYR A 13 3.40 -2.50 14.33
N LEU A 14 4.69 -2.20 14.48
CA LEU A 14 5.56 -1.86 13.35
C LEU A 14 5.72 -3.06 12.40
N LEU A 15 5.94 -4.26 12.96
CA LEU A 15 6.04 -5.49 12.18
C LEU A 15 4.74 -5.79 11.43
N GLU A 16 3.59 -5.61 12.07
CA GLU A 16 2.29 -5.76 11.42
C GLU A 16 2.11 -4.77 10.26
N ALA A 17 2.46 -3.50 10.46
CA ALA A 17 2.43 -2.51 9.39
C ALA A 17 3.34 -2.89 8.21
N PHE A 18 4.54 -3.43 8.46
CA PHE A 18 5.42 -3.95 7.41
C PHE A 18 4.82 -5.16 6.68
N VAL A 19 4.17 -6.07 7.40
CA VAL A 19 3.46 -7.21 6.80
C VAL A 19 2.34 -6.71 5.89
N LEU A 20 1.56 -5.72 6.32
CA LEU A 20 0.51 -5.10 5.52
C LEU A 20 1.06 -4.41 4.26
N LEU A 21 2.14 -3.64 4.39
CA LEU A 21 2.82 -3.03 3.23
C LEU A 21 3.36 -4.09 2.26
N TYR A 22 3.86 -5.20 2.77
CA TYR A 22 4.29 -6.31 1.92
C TYR A 22 3.12 -6.98 1.20
N ILE A 23 1.99 -7.18 1.88
CA ILE A 23 0.75 -7.66 1.25
C ILE A 23 0.29 -6.68 0.17
N ALA A 24 0.28 -5.38 0.47
CA ALA A 24 -0.07 -4.34 -0.49
C ALA A 24 0.79 -4.40 -1.76
N LYS A 25 2.11 -4.56 -1.60
CA LYS A 25 3.04 -4.76 -2.72
C LYS A 25 2.65 -5.97 -3.58
N LEU A 26 2.38 -7.11 -2.94
CA LEU A 26 2.01 -8.34 -3.63
C LEU A 26 0.68 -8.19 -4.37
N VAL A 27 -0.30 -7.58 -3.74
CA VAL A 27 -1.62 -7.32 -4.30
C VAL A 27 -1.52 -6.37 -5.50
N TYR A 28 -0.78 -5.27 -5.37
CA TYR A 28 -0.54 -4.34 -6.47
C TYR A 28 0.15 -5.02 -7.67
N SER A 29 1.26 -5.73 -7.41
CA SER A 29 2.04 -6.37 -8.47
C SER A 29 1.31 -7.54 -9.14
N LYS A 30 0.65 -8.41 -8.37
CA LYS A 30 0.04 -9.65 -8.92
C LYS A 30 -1.41 -9.49 -9.34
N ILE A 31 -2.20 -8.68 -8.64
CA ILE A 31 -3.64 -8.60 -8.88
C ILE A 31 -3.95 -7.39 -9.75
N PHE A 32 -3.46 -6.21 -9.38
CA PHE A 32 -3.81 -4.97 -10.07
C PHE A 32 -3.07 -4.82 -11.40
N ARG A 33 -1.74 -4.75 -11.36
CA ARG A 33 -0.91 -4.46 -12.53
C ARG A 33 -0.41 -5.69 -13.28
N LYS A 34 -0.30 -6.84 -12.61
CA LYS A 34 0.25 -8.09 -13.17
C LYS A 34 1.65 -7.89 -13.78
N VAL A 35 2.52 -7.16 -13.09
CA VAL A 35 3.89 -6.83 -13.53
C VAL A 35 4.95 -7.32 -12.55
N ASP A 36 6.13 -7.63 -13.08
CA ASP A 36 7.33 -7.76 -12.27
C ASP A 36 7.89 -6.38 -11.95
N LEU A 37 7.56 -5.89 -10.75
CA LEU A 37 8.05 -4.61 -10.25
C LEU A 37 9.59 -4.52 -10.27
N LYS A 38 10.32 -5.61 -10.04
CA LYS A 38 11.79 -5.54 -10.00
C LYS A 38 12.35 -5.32 -11.41
N ALA A 39 11.87 -6.08 -12.38
CA ALA A 39 12.30 -5.94 -13.76
C ALA A 39 11.97 -4.54 -14.29
N GLU A 40 10.76 -4.06 -14.02
CA GLU A 40 10.27 -2.81 -14.59
C GLU A 40 10.91 -1.57 -13.93
N LEU A 41 11.13 -1.60 -12.60
CA LEU A 41 11.76 -0.48 -11.89
C LEU A 41 13.28 -0.42 -12.06
N TYR A 42 13.98 -1.57 -12.05
CA TYR A 42 15.44 -1.59 -12.03
C TYR A 42 16.09 -1.91 -13.38
N ALA A 43 15.48 -2.77 -14.20
CA ALA A 43 16.05 -3.14 -15.49
C ALA A 43 15.55 -2.20 -16.60
N ARG A 44 14.26 -1.85 -16.58
CA ARG A 44 13.67 -0.94 -17.59
C ARG A 44 13.63 0.53 -17.18
N ASN A 45 14.02 0.88 -15.95
CA ASN A 45 13.97 2.25 -15.42
C ASN A 45 12.62 2.95 -15.65
N ASN A 46 11.52 2.23 -15.45
CA ASN A 46 10.18 2.76 -15.69
C ASN A 46 9.78 3.77 -14.60
N TYR A 47 10.00 5.06 -14.88
CA TYR A 47 9.67 6.15 -13.96
C TYR A 47 8.17 6.30 -13.74
N ALA A 48 7.35 6.04 -14.77
CA ALA A 48 5.90 6.11 -14.66
C ALA A 48 5.37 5.08 -13.64
N LEU A 49 5.88 3.85 -13.70
CA LEU A 49 5.58 2.83 -12.71
C LEU A 49 6.12 3.19 -11.33
N ALA A 50 7.31 3.78 -11.24
CA ALA A 50 7.89 4.21 -9.97
C ALA A 50 6.99 5.25 -9.27
N VAL A 51 6.48 6.23 -10.00
CA VAL A 51 5.55 7.25 -9.47
C VAL A 51 4.23 6.60 -9.04
N ALA A 52 3.64 5.74 -9.88
CA ALA A 52 2.38 5.06 -9.57
C ALA A 52 2.47 4.17 -8.31
N VAL A 53 3.55 3.39 -8.18
CA VAL A 53 3.80 2.52 -7.01
C VAL A 53 4.06 3.36 -5.77
N SER A 54 4.81 4.47 -5.90
CA SER A 54 5.09 5.37 -4.78
C SER A 54 3.81 6.03 -4.26
N GLY A 55 2.94 6.51 -5.16
CA GLY A 55 1.63 7.06 -4.79
C GLY A 55 0.73 6.03 -4.10
N TYR A 56 0.74 4.79 -4.57
CA TYR A 56 0.02 3.69 -3.93
C TYR A 56 0.50 3.43 -2.50
N PHE A 57 1.81 3.32 -2.27
CA PHE A 57 2.34 3.15 -0.92
C PHE A 57 2.13 4.36 -0.03
N LEU A 58 2.26 5.57 -0.58
CA LEU A 58 2.00 6.81 0.16
C LEU A 58 0.57 6.85 0.69
N GLY A 59 -0.42 6.50 -0.15
CA GLY A 59 -1.83 6.44 0.27
C GLY A 59 -2.07 5.45 1.40
N ILE A 60 -1.43 4.27 1.34
CA ILE A 60 -1.54 3.26 2.40
C ILE A 60 -0.87 3.74 3.70
N CYS A 61 0.32 4.35 3.61
CA CYS A 61 1.00 4.93 4.76
C CYS A 61 0.16 6.02 5.44
N LEU A 62 -0.52 6.86 4.67
CA LEU A 62 -1.44 7.87 5.22
C LEU A 62 -2.64 7.23 5.92
N ALA A 63 -3.23 6.19 5.33
CA ALA A 63 -4.36 5.48 5.94
C ALA A 63 -3.96 4.76 7.24
N LEU A 64 -2.82 4.07 7.25
CA LEU A 64 -2.26 3.44 8.45
C LEU A 64 -1.90 4.48 9.52
N GLY A 65 -1.30 5.61 9.11
CA GLY A 65 -1.02 6.73 9.99
C GLY A 65 -2.29 7.24 10.68
N GLY A 66 -3.41 7.33 9.95
CA GLY A 66 -4.71 7.68 10.51
C GLY A 66 -5.25 6.63 11.50
N ALA A 67 -5.07 5.34 11.22
CA ALA A 67 -5.51 4.25 12.11
C ALA A 67 -4.76 4.21 13.44
N LEU A 68 -3.52 4.70 13.46
CA LEU A 68 -2.66 4.75 14.66
C LEU A 68 -2.91 5.99 15.52
N VAL A 69 -3.68 6.97 15.05
CA VAL A 69 -3.98 8.20 15.80
C VAL A 69 -5.18 7.94 16.72
N GLY A 70 -4.93 7.83 18.02
CA GLY A 70 -5.99 7.66 19.01
C GLY A 70 -5.46 7.24 20.37
N GLN A 71 -6.35 7.14 21.36
CA GLN A 71 -6.01 6.50 22.63
C GLN A 71 -6.02 4.99 22.43
N SER A 72 -4.89 4.32 22.73
CA SER A 72 -4.81 2.87 22.75
C SER A 72 -5.77 2.31 23.79
N GLN A 73 -6.63 1.39 23.37
CA GLN A 73 -7.55 0.67 24.25
C GLN A 73 -6.98 -0.69 24.71
N GLY A 74 -5.70 -0.91 24.45
CA GLY A 74 -4.97 -2.14 24.76
C GLY A 74 -4.34 -2.75 23.52
N TRP A 75 -3.26 -3.49 23.72
CA TRP A 75 -2.40 -3.91 22.63
C TRP A 75 -3.02 -4.90 21.63
N GLN A 76 -4.01 -5.67 22.08
CA GLN A 76 -4.77 -6.58 21.21
C GLN A 76 -5.74 -5.83 20.32
N ALA A 77 -6.39 -4.80 20.88
CA ALA A 77 -7.30 -3.95 20.13
C ALA A 77 -6.54 -3.17 19.06
N ASP A 78 -5.38 -2.60 19.42
CA ASP A 78 -4.53 -1.87 18.48
C ASP A 78 -4.08 -2.76 17.30
N LEU A 79 -3.68 -4.02 17.56
CA LEU A 79 -3.33 -4.96 16.48
C LEU A 79 -4.52 -5.24 15.55
N ILE A 80 -5.71 -5.47 16.13
CA ILE A 80 -6.92 -5.73 15.33
C ILE A 80 -7.27 -4.50 14.48
N ASP A 81 -7.16 -3.30 15.05
CA ASP A 81 -7.45 -2.05 14.35
C ASP A 81 -6.45 -1.81 13.21
N ILE A 82 -5.15 -1.95 13.47
CA ILE A 82 -4.10 -1.83 12.44
C ILE A 82 -4.35 -2.83 11.30
N GLY A 83 -4.62 -4.09 11.65
CA GLY A 83 -4.92 -5.15 10.69
C GLY A 83 -6.16 -4.84 9.85
N LEU A 84 -7.27 -4.46 10.48
CA LEU A 84 -8.55 -4.20 9.80
C LEU A 84 -8.49 -2.94 8.95
N TYR A 85 -8.04 -1.81 9.51
CA TYR A 85 -7.93 -0.55 8.78
C TYR A 85 -6.87 -0.60 7.69
N GLY A 86 -5.74 -1.28 7.94
CA GLY A 86 -4.70 -1.51 6.94
C GLY A 86 -5.19 -2.36 5.77
N PHE A 87 -5.89 -3.46 6.06
CA PHE A 87 -6.52 -4.28 5.02
C PHE A 87 -7.56 -3.47 4.23
N LEU A 88 -8.42 -2.71 4.92
CA LEU A 88 -9.42 -1.87 4.28
C LEU A 88 -8.78 -0.80 3.38
N ALA A 89 -7.68 -0.19 3.82
CA ALA A 89 -6.93 0.77 3.02
C ALA A 89 -6.40 0.15 1.72
N ILE A 90 -5.85 -1.07 1.78
CA ILE A 90 -5.39 -1.80 0.59
C ILE A 90 -6.56 -2.02 -0.39
N VAL A 91 -7.70 -2.50 0.11
CA VAL A 91 -8.89 -2.76 -0.72
C VAL A 91 -9.40 -1.48 -1.35
N LEU A 92 -9.54 -0.40 -0.56
CA LEU A 92 -10.01 0.89 -1.06
C LEU A 92 -9.07 1.47 -2.11
N MET A 93 -7.75 1.36 -1.92
CA MET A 93 -6.77 1.82 -2.91
C MET A 93 -6.88 1.06 -4.24
N LEU A 94 -7.17 -0.25 -4.21
CA LEU A 94 -7.42 -1.02 -5.43
C LEU A 94 -8.70 -0.59 -6.14
N ILE A 95 -9.78 -0.41 -5.38
CA ILE A 95 -11.06 0.06 -5.92
C ILE A 95 -10.89 1.45 -6.53
N ALA A 96 -10.21 2.35 -5.83
CA ALA A 96 -9.90 3.69 -6.33
C ALA A 96 -9.09 3.62 -7.63
N GLY A 97 -8.03 2.80 -7.67
CA GLY A 97 -7.24 2.58 -8.88
C GLY A 97 -8.08 2.09 -10.06
N PHE A 98 -8.92 1.06 -9.83
CA PHE A 98 -9.82 0.54 -10.86
C PHE A 98 -10.85 1.58 -11.34
N LEU A 99 -11.40 2.36 -10.41
CA LEU A 99 -12.36 3.42 -10.72
C LEU A 99 -11.71 4.54 -11.53
N CYS A 100 -10.49 4.93 -11.19
CA CYS A 100 -9.71 5.90 -11.94
C CYS A 100 -9.47 5.42 -13.37
N GLU A 101 -9.10 4.16 -13.59
CA GLU A 101 -8.91 3.63 -14.93
C GLU A 101 -10.21 3.58 -15.74
N LYS A 102 -11.32 3.19 -15.11
CA LYS A 102 -12.58 2.95 -15.85
C LYS A 102 -13.41 4.21 -16.07
N ILE A 103 -13.45 5.12 -15.08
CA ILE A 103 -14.31 6.31 -15.12
C ILE A 103 -13.50 7.54 -15.51
N LEU A 104 -12.36 7.78 -14.85
CA LEU A 104 -11.60 9.02 -15.01
C LEU A 104 -10.78 9.00 -16.31
N LEU A 105 -10.17 7.86 -16.63
CA LEU A 105 -9.30 7.67 -17.80
C LEU A 105 -9.95 6.77 -18.86
N HIS A 106 -11.23 6.97 -19.15
CA HIS A 106 -11.96 6.09 -20.08
C HIS A 106 -11.40 6.12 -21.53
N SER A 107 -10.64 7.16 -21.89
CA SER A 107 -10.18 7.40 -23.27
C SER A 107 -8.87 6.67 -23.61
N PHE A 108 -8.09 6.24 -22.60
CA PHE A 108 -6.81 5.56 -22.81
C PHE A 108 -6.49 4.61 -21.66
N SER A 109 -5.82 3.49 -21.98
CA SER A 109 -5.50 2.46 -20.98
C SER A 109 -4.29 2.89 -20.15
N ASN A 110 -4.53 3.31 -18.91
CA ASN A 110 -3.47 3.71 -17.97
C ASN A 110 -2.43 2.60 -17.70
N THR A 111 -2.87 1.34 -17.73
CA THR A 111 -1.97 0.18 -17.61
C THR A 111 -1.03 0.09 -18.81
N LYS A 112 -1.54 0.34 -20.02
CA LYS A 112 -0.73 0.37 -21.25
C LYS A 112 0.26 1.54 -21.22
N GLU A 113 -0.21 2.75 -20.93
CA GLU A 113 0.62 3.96 -20.89
C GLU A 113 1.79 3.80 -19.92
N ILE A 114 1.53 3.26 -18.72
CA ILE A 114 2.58 3.15 -17.72
C ILE A 114 3.51 1.95 -17.98
N ILE A 115 3.02 0.80 -18.46
CA ILE A 115 3.87 -0.40 -18.61
C ILE A 115 4.56 -0.44 -19.98
N GLU A 116 3.84 -0.20 -21.06
CA GLU A 116 4.35 -0.33 -22.43
C GLU A 116 5.01 0.97 -22.88
N ASP A 117 4.29 2.09 -22.74
CA ASP A 117 4.73 3.38 -23.28
C ASP A 117 5.62 4.16 -22.28
N GLN A 118 5.71 3.68 -21.03
CA GLN A 118 6.44 4.29 -19.91
C GLN A 118 6.14 5.79 -19.72
N ASN A 119 4.91 6.16 -20.03
CA ASN A 119 4.44 7.54 -20.03
C ASN A 119 3.71 7.85 -18.72
N LEU A 120 3.88 9.10 -18.26
CA LEU A 120 3.31 9.61 -17.01
C LEU A 120 1.89 10.14 -17.20
#